data_AF-A0A975T6M4-F1
#
_entry.id   AF-A0A975T6M4-F1
#
_cell.length_a   1.000
_cell.length_b   1.000
_cell.length_c   1.000
_cell.angle_alpha   90.00
_cell.angle_beta   90.00
_cell.angle_gamma   90.00
#
_symmetry.space_group_name_H-M   'P 1'
#
loop_
_entity.id
_entity.type
_entity.pdbx_description
1 polymer ?
#
loop_
_entity_poly.entity_id
_entity_poly.type
_entity_poly.pdbx_seq_one_letter_code
_entity_poly.pdbx_strand_id
1 'polypeptide(L)'
;MNIQDVKNEIPSTTNQVNILVVDDVLENIRLLSSILERNGYETRKAISGSMALTTVEAAPPTLILLDIKMPDMTGYQVCKELKSNPKTAQIPIIFLSAADDISDKIQAFQVGGADYITKPFHIDEVLARVKHQLTIIKAQKTISELNTQLEKRVKERTQQLEIANLQLAEMAFQDSLTKLPNRSLLMDKLWQSISLQKSNPDYKFAVFYLDCDRFKIVNDSLGHLAGDELLVAVTQRLKSILNNDMFLARLGGDEFVILFSKCTEIDSVIQVAEIISQSFAHPFYLREREIFLSFSIGIVSDCGNYADPETLLRDADIAMYQAKSLGKDQYQIFVPHMYQKAYQRLQIETDLRQAIQQRAFILYYQPIIDLITGNVIGAEALIRWQHPTQGWISPADFIPIAEETGLILKLGNWTIKQACHQLHLWQQNNIVDSSFSISVNLSAYQFAHSNLLEQIDAILAETQISPQCLKLEITETAIMENVDAAAQVIASLRQRNIQLSIDDFGTGYSSLSYLHSFPVDNLKIDKSFVQRVNDKSDSFGLVNAIVQIAKTMGMKIIAEGIETDNQLEQLKLLDCQFGQGYLFSKPLDVEEMTKFMASFRKA
;
A
#
# COMPACT_ATOMS: atom_id res chain seq x y z
N MET A 1 -35.08 12.80 -6.11
CA MET A 1 -36.07 12.81 -7.21
C MET A 1 -37.44 12.99 -6.57
N ASN A 2 -38.11 14.09 -6.90
CA ASN A 2 -39.38 14.55 -6.34
C ASN A 2 -40.52 13.93 -7.19
N ILE A 3 -41.49 13.26 -6.58
CA ILE A 3 -42.82 12.85 -7.10
C ILE A 3 -43.59 12.44 -5.82
N GLN A 4 -44.44 13.27 -5.18
CA GLN A 4 -45.76 13.69 -5.65
C GLN A 4 -46.50 12.57 -6.38
N ASP A 5 -46.83 11.48 -5.67
CA ASP A 5 -47.99 10.62 -5.95
C ASP A 5 -48.14 9.56 -4.85
N VAL A 6 -48.64 9.97 -3.68
CA VAL A 6 -49.34 9.04 -2.79
C VAL A 6 -50.80 9.44 -2.85
N LYS A 7 -51.47 8.98 -3.90
CA LYS A 7 -52.93 8.91 -3.93
C LYS A 7 -53.35 8.09 -2.71
N ASN A 8 -54.02 8.76 -1.77
CA ASN A 8 -54.83 8.12 -0.74
C ASN A 8 -55.91 7.29 -1.44
N GLU A 9 -55.62 6.04 -1.79
CA GLU A 9 -56.63 5.00 -1.87
C GLU A 9 -57.12 4.76 -0.45
N ILE A 10 -58.23 5.42 -0.08
CA ILE A 10 -58.99 5.07 1.10
C ILE A 10 -59.60 3.70 0.81
N PRO A 11 -59.20 2.61 1.51
CA PRO A 11 -59.90 1.35 1.36
C PRO A 11 -61.27 1.54 2.02
N SER A 12 -62.30 1.68 1.20
CA SER A 12 -63.70 1.64 1.61
C SER A 12 -64.06 0.21 2.02
N THR A 13 -63.73 -0.16 3.25
CA THR A 13 -64.31 -1.33 3.92
C THR A 13 -65.02 -0.83 5.17
N THR A 14 -66.25 -0.35 5.00
CA THR A 14 -67.21 -0.28 6.11
C THR A 14 -67.48 -1.71 6.54
N ASN A 15 -66.63 -2.24 7.42
CA ASN A 15 -66.84 -3.50 8.09
C ASN A 15 -68.07 -3.30 8.98
N GLN A 16 -69.24 -3.67 8.47
CA GLN A 16 -70.51 -3.47 9.14
C GLN A 16 -70.46 -4.25 10.46
N VAL A 17 -70.54 -3.54 11.58
CA VAL A 17 -70.37 -4.15 12.90
C VAL A 17 -71.62 -4.97 13.21
N ASN A 18 -71.45 -6.29 13.29
CA ASN A 18 -72.53 -7.25 13.51
C ASN A 18 -72.59 -7.65 14.99
N ILE A 19 -73.72 -7.37 15.64
CA ILE A 19 -73.96 -7.60 17.07
C ILE A 19 -74.98 -8.72 17.21
N LEU A 20 -74.66 -9.75 17.99
CA LEU A 20 -75.60 -10.82 18.33
C LEU A 20 -76.34 -10.44 19.60
N VAL A 21 -77.67 -10.34 19.53
CA VAL A 21 -78.56 -10.11 20.67
C VAL A 21 -79.20 -11.44 21.07
N VAL A 22 -78.97 -11.86 22.31
CA VAL A 22 -79.44 -13.13 22.87
C VAL A 22 -80.31 -12.84 24.09
N ASP A 23 -81.61 -13.15 24.03
CA ASP A 23 -82.55 -12.99 25.14
C ASP A 23 -83.74 -13.94 24.91
N ASP A 24 -84.27 -14.59 25.94
CA ASP A 24 -85.42 -15.50 25.80
C ASP A 24 -86.74 -14.74 25.60
N VAL A 25 -86.77 -13.45 25.93
CA VAL A 25 -87.93 -12.57 25.76
C VAL A 25 -87.85 -11.84 24.41
N LEU A 26 -88.78 -12.17 23.50
CA LEU A 26 -88.85 -11.58 22.15
C LEU A 26 -88.97 -10.04 22.15
N GLU A 27 -89.60 -9.45 23.16
CA GLU A 27 -89.72 -7.99 23.29
C GLU A 27 -88.36 -7.33 23.52
N ASN A 28 -87.50 -7.92 24.36
CA ASN A 28 -86.14 -7.46 24.63
C ASN A 28 -85.29 -7.52 23.36
N ILE A 29 -85.34 -8.63 22.62
CA ILE A 29 -84.65 -8.76 21.33
C ILE A 29 -85.11 -7.67 20.37
N ARG A 30 -86.42 -7.47 20.20
CA ARG A 30 -86.97 -6.46 19.27
C ARG A 30 -86.54 -5.04 19.66
N LEU A 31 -86.57 -4.71 20.95
CA LEU A 31 -86.17 -3.40 21.46
C LEU A 31 -84.67 -3.15 21.23
N LEU A 32 -83.81 -4.05 21.71
CA LEU A 32 -82.35 -3.92 21.57
C LEU A 32 -81.92 -3.93 20.10
N SER A 33 -82.51 -4.80 19.28
CA SER A 33 -82.21 -4.84 17.85
C SER A 33 -82.60 -3.53 17.16
N SER A 34 -83.80 -2.99 17.45
CA SER A 34 -84.26 -1.70 16.90
C SER A 34 -83.35 -0.53 17.32
N ILE A 35 -82.90 -0.50 18.58
CA ILE A 35 -81.95 0.51 19.08
C ILE A 35 -80.64 0.44 18.30
N LEU A 36 -80.06 -0.75 18.14
CA LEU A 36 -78.78 -0.96 17.48
C LEU A 36 -78.86 -0.71 15.96
N GLU A 37 -79.90 -1.22 15.29
CA GLU A 37 -80.14 -1.06 13.85
C GLU A 37 -80.32 0.42 13.47
N ARG A 38 -81.08 1.19 14.26
CA ARG A 38 -81.24 2.65 14.05
C ARG A 38 -79.93 3.43 14.18
N ASN A 39 -78.94 2.86 14.87
CA ASN A 39 -77.61 3.45 15.06
C ASN A 39 -76.55 2.85 14.11
N GLY A 40 -76.99 2.13 13.06
CA GLY A 40 -76.12 1.66 11.98
C GLY A 40 -75.39 0.34 12.25
N TYR A 41 -75.76 -0.38 13.30
CA TYR A 41 -75.25 -1.73 13.58
C TYR A 41 -76.10 -2.79 12.89
N GLU A 42 -75.48 -3.85 12.39
CA GLU A 42 -76.22 -5.04 11.93
C GLU A 42 -76.51 -5.93 13.15
N THR A 43 -77.72 -6.48 13.26
CA THR A 43 -78.06 -7.35 14.40
C THR A 43 -78.43 -8.76 13.96
N ARG A 44 -77.89 -9.74 14.67
CA ARG A 44 -78.34 -11.13 14.64
C ARG A 44 -79.02 -11.46 15.96
N LYS A 45 -79.95 -12.41 15.93
CA LYS A 45 -80.91 -12.64 17.03
C LYS A 45 -80.85 -14.08 17.45
N ALA A 46 -80.76 -14.33 18.76
CA ALA A 46 -80.95 -15.64 19.33
C ALA A 46 -81.92 -15.62 20.52
N ILE A 47 -82.81 -16.62 20.61
CA ILE A 47 -83.85 -16.74 21.65
C ILE A 47 -83.47 -17.74 22.76
N SER A 48 -82.30 -18.38 22.66
CA SER A 48 -81.81 -19.39 23.59
C SER A 48 -80.29 -19.44 23.56
N GLY A 49 -79.68 -19.96 24.62
CA GLY A 49 -78.22 -20.07 24.69
C GLY A 49 -77.65 -21.08 23.69
N SER A 50 -78.34 -22.21 23.47
CA SER A 50 -77.99 -23.19 22.44
C SER A 50 -77.97 -22.56 21.04
N MET A 51 -78.99 -21.78 20.69
CA MET A 51 -79.06 -21.10 19.39
C MET A 51 -77.99 -20.01 19.26
N ALA A 52 -77.63 -19.35 20.37
CA ALA A 52 -76.53 -18.39 20.37
C ALA A 52 -75.19 -19.05 20.01
N LEU A 53 -74.87 -20.20 20.62
CA LEU A 53 -73.63 -20.94 20.32
C LEU A 53 -73.57 -21.38 18.85
N THR A 54 -74.64 -21.97 18.33
CA THR A 54 -74.71 -22.35 16.89
C THR A 54 -74.57 -21.13 15.97
N THR A 55 -75.17 -19.99 16.34
CA THR A 55 -75.09 -18.75 15.56
C THR A 55 -73.68 -18.15 15.55
N VAL A 56 -72.96 -18.22 16.69
CA VAL A 56 -71.58 -17.76 16.80
C VAL A 56 -70.62 -18.67 16.04
N GLU A 57 -70.84 -19.99 16.11
CA GLU A 57 -70.03 -20.96 15.37
C GLU A 57 -70.16 -20.81 13.85
N ALA A 58 -71.39 -20.58 13.35
CA ALA A 58 -71.64 -20.35 11.94
C ALA A 58 -70.94 -19.07 11.42
N ALA A 59 -70.99 -17.99 12.21
CA ALA A 59 -70.25 -16.76 11.93
C ALA A 59 -70.03 -15.97 13.24
N PRO A 60 -68.78 -15.73 13.67
CA PRO A 60 -68.50 -14.97 14.88
C PRO A 60 -68.98 -13.50 14.80
N PRO A 61 -69.82 -13.01 15.73
CA PRO A 61 -70.19 -11.59 15.79
C PRO A 61 -69.04 -10.73 16.32
N THR A 62 -69.13 -9.41 16.11
CA THR A 62 -68.19 -8.44 16.67
C THR A 62 -68.40 -8.23 18.18
N LEU A 63 -69.63 -8.37 18.65
CA LEU A 63 -70.02 -8.22 20.06
C LEU A 63 -71.31 -9.02 20.33
N ILE A 64 -71.47 -9.52 21.55
CA ILE A 64 -72.67 -10.25 21.97
C ILE A 64 -73.34 -9.49 23.13
N LEU A 65 -74.64 -9.22 23.01
CA LEU A 65 -75.51 -8.87 24.13
C LEU A 65 -76.18 -10.16 24.60
N LEU A 66 -75.97 -10.56 25.85
CA LEU A 66 -76.33 -11.89 26.34
C LEU A 66 -77.16 -11.82 27.61
N ASP A 67 -78.40 -12.29 27.56
CA ASP A 67 -79.20 -12.47 28.75
C ASP A 67 -78.62 -13.54 29.69
N ILE A 68 -78.76 -13.29 31.00
CA ILE A 68 -78.24 -14.19 32.04
C ILE A 68 -79.19 -15.37 32.27
N LYS A 69 -80.51 -15.14 32.25
CA LYS A 69 -81.54 -16.10 32.69
C LYS A 69 -82.36 -16.57 31.49
N MET A 70 -81.83 -17.57 30.78
CA MET A 70 -82.52 -18.24 29.68
C MET A 70 -82.93 -19.68 30.06
N PRO A 71 -83.97 -20.25 29.44
CA PRO A 71 -84.59 -21.52 29.88
C PRO A 71 -83.76 -22.78 29.60
N ASP A 72 -82.88 -22.77 28.59
CA ASP A 72 -82.08 -23.94 28.18
C ASP A 72 -80.69 -23.99 28.83
N MET A 73 -80.00 -22.84 28.87
CA MET A 73 -78.71 -22.68 29.54
C MET A 73 -78.54 -21.23 30.00
N THR A 74 -77.83 -21.01 31.11
CA THR A 74 -77.61 -19.64 31.60
C THR A 74 -76.63 -18.89 30.70
N GLY A 75 -76.73 -17.56 30.65
CA GLY A 75 -75.77 -16.74 29.92
C GLY A 75 -74.32 -16.96 30.38
N TYR A 76 -74.11 -17.30 31.65
CA TYR A 76 -72.78 -17.64 32.15
C TYR A 76 -72.20 -18.91 31.52
N GLN A 77 -73.02 -19.93 31.29
CA GLN A 77 -72.61 -21.17 30.63
C GLN A 77 -72.21 -20.88 29.17
N VAL A 78 -73.04 -20.12 28.45
CA VAL A 78 -72.75 -19.66 27.08
C VAL A 78 -71.44 -18.87 27.03
N CYS A 79 -71.25 -17.89 27.93
CA CYS A 79 -70.03 -17.10 27.98
C CYS A 79 -68.80 -17.97 28.23
N LYS A 80 -68.85 -18.89 29.20
CA LYS A 80 -67.73 -19.78 29.50
C LYS A 80 -67.35 -20.66 28.31
N GLU A 81 -68.33 -21.16 27.56
CA GLU A 81 -68.12 -21.98 26.37
C GLU A 81 -67.55 -21.17 25.19
N LEU A 82 -68.01 -19.93 25.01
CA LEU A 82 -67.43 -19.02 24.03
C LEU A 82 -66.00 -18.57 24.40
N LYS A 83 -65.72 -18.40 25.70
CA LYS A 83 -64.39 -18.01 26.18
C LYS A 83 -63.37 -19.15 26.19
N SER A 84 -63.81 -20.39 26.26
CA SER A 84 -62.91 -21.56 26.20
C SER A 84 -62.43 -21.89 24.78
N ASN A 85 -63.13 -21.41 23.74
CA ASN A 85 -62.75 -21.62 22.35
C ASN A 85 -61.86 -20.47 21.81
N PRO A 86 -60.62 -20.74 21.36
CA PRO A 86 -59.70 -19.71 20.86
C PRO A 86 -60.25 -18.83 19.73
N LYS A 87 -61.19 -19.34 18.92
CA LYS A 87 -61.79 -18.59 17.80
C LYS A 87 -62.83 -17.55 18.27
N THR A 88 -63.43 -17.75 19.43
CA THR A 88 -64.51 -16.92 19.97
C THR A 88 -64.14 -16.22 21.27
N ALA A 89 -63.00 -16.59 21.88
CA ALA A 89 -62.57 -16.09 23.18
C ALA A 89 -62.41 -14.56 23.23
N GLN A 90 -62.05 -13.94 22.10
CA GLN A 90 -61.86 -12.49 22.00
C GLN A 90 -63.16 -11.71 21.78
N ILE A 91 -64.29 -12.37 21.51
CA ILE A 91 -65.58 -11.67 21.30
C ILE A 91 -66.04 -11.09 22.64
N PRO A 92 -66.23 -9.77 22.77
CA PRO A 92 -66.75 -9.19 24.00
C PRO A 92 -68.22 -9.55 24.18
N ILE A 93 -68.56 -9.90 25.42
CA ILE A 93 -69.92 -10.28 25.83
C ILE A 93 -70.37 -9.25 26.85
N ILE A 94 -71.45 -8.52 26.53
CA ILE A 94 -72.13 -7.62 27.46
C ILE A 94 -73.36 -8.36 28.00
N PHE A 95 -73.38 -8.60 29.31
CA PHE A 95 -74.49 -9.30 29.94
C PHE A 95 -75.71 -8.39 30.14
N LEU A 96 -76.91 -8.94 29.96
CA LEU A 96 -78.18 -8.26 30.27
C LEU A 96 -78.66 -8.78 31.63
N SER A 97 -78.69 -7.91 32.64
CA SER A 97 -78.95 -8.27 34.05
C SER A 97 -80.14 -7.51 34.63
N ALA A 98 -80.78 -8.05 35.68
CA ALA A 98 -81.82 -7.33 36.42
C ALA A 98 -81.20 -6.26 37.34
N ALA A 99 -81.93 -5.17 37.59
CA ALA A 99 -81.40 -3.99 38.31
C ALA A 99 -80.86 -4.27 39.73
N ASP A 100 -81.38 -5.28 40.44
CA ASP A 100 -81.17 -5.48 41.89
C ASP A 100 -80.22 -6.63 42.28
N ASP A 101 -79.55 -7.30 41.34
CA ASP A 101 -78.66 -8.44 41.68
C ASP A 101 -77.16 -8.10 41.51
N ILE A 102 -76.52 -7.77 42.63
CA ILE A 102 -75.05 -7.52 42.69
C ILE A 102 -74.28 -8.81 42.38
N SER A 103 -74.85 -9.97 42.73
CA SER A 103 -74.23 -11.29 42.50
C SER A 103 -74.07 -11.55 41.01
N ASP A 104 -75.07 -11.16 40.22
CA ASP A 104 -75.06 -11.33 38.78
C ASP A 104 -73.91 -10.55 38.11
N LYS A 105 -73.63 -9.34 38.60
CA LYS A 105 -72.56 -8.47 38.08
C LYS A 105 -71.17 -9.02 38.39
N ILE A 106 -70.96 -9.54 39.60
CA ILE A 106 -69.68 -10.13 40.01
C ILE A 106 -69.40 -11.40 39.19
N GLN A 107 -70.42 -12.26 39.05
CA GLN A 107 -70.29 -13.50 38.31
C GLN A 107 -70.06 -13.26 36.81
N ALA A 108 -70.69 -12.24 36.22
CA ALA A 108 -70.50 -11.85 34.82
C ALA A 108 -69.03 -11.59 34.46
N PHE A 109 -68.30 -10.82 35.28
CA PHE A 109 -66.87 -10.57 35.04
C PHE A 109 -66.01 -11.81 35.31
N GLN A 110 -66.35 -12.62 36.31
CA GLN A 110 -65.59 -13.86 36.64
C GLN A 110 -65.60 -14.88 35.50
N VAL A 111 -66.69 -14.99 34.75
CA VAL A 111 -66.78 -15.92 33.59
C VAL A 111 -66.25 -15.32 32.28
N GLY A 112 -65.68 -14.11 32.33
CA GLY A 112 -65.07 -13.43 31.17
C GLY A 112 -65.99 -12.46 30.43
N GLY A 113 -67.08 -12.00 31.04
CA GLY A 113 -67.90 -10.90 30.52
C GLY A 113 -67.09 -9.61 30.38
N ALA A 114 -67.34 -8.87 29.30
CA ALA A 114 -66.68 -7.62 29.02
C ALA A 114 -67.39 -6.41 29.68
N ASP A 115 -68.71 -6.49 29.83
CA ASP A 115 -69.51 -5.47 30.51
C ASP A 115 -70.90 -6.02 30.89
N TYR A 116 -71.76 -5.18 31.47
CA TYR A 116 -73.18 -5.49 31.66
C TYR A 116 -74.09 -4.27 31.39
N ILE A 117 -75.37 -4.53 31.12
CA ILE A 117 -76.45 -3.54 30.99
C ILE A 117 -77.61 -3.99 31.88
N THR A 118 -78.18 -3.08 32.66
CA THR A 118 -79.31 -3.38 33.54
C THR A 118 -80.68 -3.22 32.86
N LYS A 119 -81.63 -4.11 33.18
CA LYS A 119 -83.05 -4.05 32.79
C LYS A 119 -83.84 -3.19 33.81
N PRO A 120 -84.79 -2.33 33.38
CA PRO A 120 -85.22 -2.07 32.00
C PRO A 120 -84.18 -1.28 31.19
N PHE A 121 -84.08 -1.56 29.89
CA PHE A 121 -83.01 -1.00 29.05
C PHE A 121 -83.20 0.49 28.75
N HIS A 122 -82.17 1.28 29.03
CA HIS A 122 -82.06 2.67 28.58
C HIS A 122 -81.24 2.77 27.29
N ILE A 123 -81.76 3.49 26.29
CA ILE A 123 -81.15 3.63 24.96
C ILE A 123 -79.70 4.13 25.06
N ASP A 124 -79.48 5.19 25.84
CA ASP A 124 -78.17 5.82 25.97
C ASP A 124 -77.14 4.90 26.66
N GLU A 125 -77.59 4.11 27.65
CA GLU A 125 -76.74 3.14 28.34
C GLU A 125 -76.28 2.03 27.40
N VAL A 126 -77.22 1.41 26.66
CA VAL A 126 -76.92 0.35 25.68
C VAL A 126 -75.90 0.84 24.66
N LEU A 127 -76.14 2.01 24.07
CA LEU A 127 -75.25 2.58 23.05
C LEU A 127 -73.88 2.97 23.60
N ALA A 128 -73.81 3.55 24.80
CA ALA A 128 -72.54 3.92 25.43
C ALA A 128 -71.67 2.69 25.69
N ARG A 129 -72.26 1.63 26.25
CA ARG A 129 -71.58 0.36 26.57
C ARG A 129 -71.08 -0.36 25.32
N VAL A 130 -71.93 -0.47 24.30
CA VAL A 130 -71.57 -1.06 23.00
C VAL A 130 -70.45 -0.26 22.32
N LYS A 131 -70.56 1.07 22.23
CA LYS A 131 -69.52 1.92 21.63
C LYS A 131 -68.18 1.82 22.36
N HIS A 132 -68.21 1.76 23.69
CA HIS A 132 -67.00 1.60 24.50
C HIS A 132 -66.28 0.30 24.17
N GLN A 133 -66.99 -0.84 24.15
CA GLN A 133 -66.40 -2.15 23.83
C GLN A 133 -65.85 -2.21 22.40
N LEU A 134 -66.57 -1.66 21.43
CA LEU A 134 -66.07 -1.58 20.05
C LEU A 134 -64.79 -0.73 19.93
N THR A 135 -64.66 0.33 20.74
CA THR A 135 -63.46 1.16 20.77
C THR A 135 -62.25 0.38 21.31
N ILE A 136 -62.45 -0.43 22.35
CA ILE A 136 -61.39 -1.30 22.91
C ILE A 136 -60.92 -2.31 21.87
N ILE A 137 -61.83 -3.01 21.20
CA ILE A 137 -61.49 -3.98 20.14
C ILE A 137 -60.67 -3.30 19.04
N LYS A 138 -61.10 -2.11 18.59
CA LYS A 138 -60.40 -1.37 17.54
C LYS A 138 -58.99 -0.96 17.98
N ALA A 139 -58.82 -0.52 19.22
CA ALA A 139 -57.51 -0.16 19.76
C ALA A 139 -56.57 -1.37 19.84
N GLN A 140 -57.05 -2.52 20.32
CA GLN A 140 -56.28 -3.76 20.39
C GLN A 140 -55.83 -4.25 19.01
N LYS A 141 -56.72 -4.20 18.01
CA LYS A 141 -56.39 -4.55 16.63
C LYS A 141 -55.29 -3.64 16.07
N THR A 142 -55.43 -2.32 16.24
CA THR A 142 -54.41 -1.34 15.80
C THR A 142 -53.07 -1.58 16.47
N ILE A 143 -53.03 -1.87 17.78
CA ILE A 143 -51.79 -2.18 18.51
C ILE A 143 -51.14 -3.44 17.94
N SER A 144 -51.91 -4.50 17.69
CA SER A 144 -51.38 -5.73 17.11
C SER A 144 -50.76 -5.48 15.73
N GLU A 145 -51.43 -4.71 14.86
CA GLU A 145 -50.93 -4.37 13.54
C GLU A 145 -49.65 -3.52 13.60
N LEU A 146 -49.61 -2.53 14.51
CA LEU A 146 -48.42 -1.71 14.75
C LEU A 146 -47.24 -2.54 15.28
N ASN A 147 -47.48 -3.47 16.19
CA ASN A 147 -46.43 -4.34 16.73
C ASN A 147 -45.81 -5.21 15.63
N THR A 148 -46.63 -5.83 14.78
CA THR A 148 -46.12 -6.62 13.64
C THR A 148 -45.30 -5.76 12.68
N GLN A 149 -45.75 -4.52 12.40
CA GLN A 149 -44.96 -3.60 11.58
C GLN A 149 -43.65 -3.18 12.23
N LEU A 150 -43.66 -2.94 13.55
CA LEU A 150 -42.47 -2.58 14.31
C LEU A 150 -41.45 -3.72 14.33
N GLU A 151 -41.88 -4.96 14.58
CA GLU A 151 -41.02 -6.14 14.55
C GLU A 151 -40.33 -6.31 13.19
N LYS A 152 -41.08 -6.12 12.09
CA LYS A 152 -40.52 -6.14 10.74
C LYS A 152 -39.46 -5.05 10.55
N ARG A 153 -39.75 -3.81 10.95
CA ARG A 153 -38.80 -2.68 10.84
C ARG A 153 -37.55 -2.90 11.69
N VAL A 154 -37.69 -3.41 12.91
CA VAL A 154 -36.55 -3.72 13.79
C VAL A 154 -35.65 -4.75 13.11
N LYS A 155 -36.22 -5.85 12.59
CA LYS A 155 -35.45 -6.87 11.88
C LYS A 155 -34.69 -6.31 10.68
N GLU A 156 -35.36 -5.50 9.84
CA GLU A 156 -34.73 -4.86 8.68
C GLU A 156 -33.60 -3.90 9.10
N ARG A 157 -33.80 -3.11 10.16
CA ARG A 157 -32.78 -2.18 10.67
C ARG A 157 -31.58 -2.88 11.30
N THR A 158 -31.79 -3.96 12.04
CA THR A 158 -30.69 -4.74 12.63
C THR A 158 -29.81 -5.34 11.53
N GLN A 159 -30.41 -5.90 10.48
CA GLN A 159 -29.68 -6.44 9.34
C GLN A 159 -28.88 -5.35 8.60
N GLN A 160 -29.47 -4.16 8.40
CA GLN A 160 -28.75 -3.02 7.82
C GLN A 160 -27.55 -2.60 8.67
N LEU A 161 -27.72 -2.57 10.00
CA LEU A 161 -26.65 -2.19 10.92
C LEU A 161 -25.50 -3.21 10.92
N GLU A 162 -25.80 -4.51 10.87
CA GLU A 162 -24.79 -5.56 10.75
C GLU A 162 -23.97 -5.41 9.45
N ILE A 163 -24.63 -5.20 8.31
CA ILE A 163 -23.95 -4.97 7.03
C ILE A 163 -23.06 -3.71 7.08
N ALA A 164 -23.58 -2.61 7.62
CA ALA A 164 -22.82 -1.36 7.75
C ALA A 164 -21.59 -1.53 8.67
N ASN A 165 -21.74 -2.26 9.79
CA ASN A 165 -20.62 -2.53 10.69
C ASN A 165 -19.54 -3.42 10.04
N LEU A 166 -19.94 -4.42 9.26
CA LEU A 166 -18.99 -5.24 8.50
C LEU A 166 -18.21 -4.40 7.48
N GLN A 167 -18.89 -3.52 6.75
CA GLN A 167 -18.24 -2.61 5.80
C GLN A 167 -17.29 -1.63 6.49
N LEU A 168 -17.68 -1.10 7.64
CA LEU A 168 -16.80 -0.23 8.44
C LEU A 168 -15.56 -0.98 8.92
N ALA A 169 -15.70 -2.25 9.35
CA ALA A 169 -14.57 -3.07 9.76
C ALA A 169 -13.63 -3.39 8.59
N GLU A 170 -14.17 -3.71 7.41
CA GLU A 170 -13.37 -3.89 6.20
C GLU A 170 -12.58 -2.63 5.84
N MET A 171 -13.22 -1.45 5.89
CA MET A 171 -12.55 -0.17 5.62
C MET A 171 -11.51 0.21 6.68
N ALA A 172 -11.73 -0.17 7.94
CA ALA A 172 -10.83 0.17 9.04
C ALA A 172 -9.54 -0.66 9.02
N PHE A 173 -9.58 -1.91 8.53
CA PHE A 173 -8.48 -2.86 8.69
C PHE A 173 -7.88 -3.40 7.39
N GLN A 174 -8.41 -3.03 6.22
CA GLN A 174 -7.89 -3.50 4.94
C GLN A 174 -7.43 -2.35 4.03
N ASP A 175 -6.43 -2.63 3.22
CA ASP A 175 -5.99 -1.80 2.09
C ASP A 175 -7.03 -1.86 0.97
N SER A 176 -7.39 -0.69 0.44
CA SER A 176 -8.49 -0.55 -0.52
C SER A 176 -8.22 -1.25 -1.85
N LEU A 177 -6.96 -1.28 -2.28
CA LEU A 177 -6.51 -1.87 -3.56
C LEU A 177 -6.28 -3.38 -3.45
N THR A 178 -5.41 -3.81 -2.54
CA THR A 178 -4.93 -5.20 -2.46
C THR A 178 -5.80 -6.10 -1.58
N LYS A 179 -6.70 -5.51 -0.79
CA LYS A 179 -7.50 -6.18 0.25
C LYS A 179 -6.65 -6.88 1.31
N LEU A 180 -5.36 -6.56 1.39
CA LEU A 180 -4.50 -6.99 2.49
C LEU A 180 -4.86 -6.23 3.77
N PRO A 181 -4.57 -6.80 4.95
CA PRO A 181 -4.47 -6.03 6.18
C PRO A 181 -3.68 -4.73 5.99
N ASN A 182 -4.22 -3.63 6.53
CA ASN A 182 -3.55 -2.32 6.51
C ASN A 182 -2.64 -2.13 7.73
N ARG A 183 -2.00 -0.95 7.82
CA ARG A 183 -1.13 -0.57 8.95
C ARG A 183 -1.82 -0.75 10.31
N SER A 184 -3.10 -0.44 10.45
CA SER A 184 -3.81 -0.56 11.73
C SER A 184 -3.84 -2.00 12.21
N LEU A 185 -4.28 -2.94 11.36
CA LEU A 185 -4.36 -4.35 11.74
C LEU A 185 -2.97 -4.99 11.95
N LEU A 186 -1.97 -4.56 11.17
CA LEU A 186 -0.58 -4.96 11.38
C LEU A 186 -0.08 -4.55 12.78
N MET A 187 -0.31 -3.30 13.18
CA MET A 187 0.13 -2.81 14.50
C MET A 187 -0.49 -3.62 15.63
N ASP A 188 -1.78 -3.96 15.54
CA ASP A 188 -2.45 -4.80 16.52
C ASP A 188 -1.82 -6.21 16.59
N LYS A 189 -1.47 -6.80 15.44
CA LYS A 189 -0.82 -8.12 15.37
C LYS A 189 0.61 -8.12 15.90
N LEU A 190 1.36 -7.05 15.65
CA LEU A 190 2.70 -6.87 16.20
C LEU A 190 2.65 -6.68 17.71
N TRP A 191 1.71 -5.87 18.22
CA TRP A 191 1.47 -5.72 19.66
C TRP A 191 1.21 -7.07 20.32
N GLN A 192 0.31 -7.88 19.75
CA GLN A 192 0.02 -9.22 20.25
C GLN A 192 1.27 -10.10 20.28
N SER A 193 2.09 -10.08 19.23
CA SER A 193 3.32 -10.89 19.13
C SER A 193 4.38 -10.47 20.16
N ILE A 194 4.58 -9.16 20.36
CA ILE A 194 5.47 -8.62 21.39
C ILE A 194 4.99 -9.02 22.80
N SER A 195 3.69 -8.89 23.07
CA SER A 195 3.10 -9.27 24.37
C SER A 195 3.21 -10.78 24.63
N LEU A 196 3.04 -11.60 23.59
CA LEU A 196 3.21 -13.05 23.68
C LEU A 196 4.67 -13.42 24.00
N GLN A 197 5.64 -12.82 23.32
CA GLN A 197 7.07 -13.07 23.59
C GLN A 197 7.48 -12.66 25.02
N LYS A 198 6.96 -11.53 25.53
CA LYS A 198 7.20 -11.11 26.93
C LYS A 198 6.63 -12.11 27.95
N SER A 199 5.54 -12.78 27.60
CA SER A 199 4.87 -13.75 28.48
C SER A 199 5.42 -15.17 28.32
N ASN A 200 6.00 -15.48 27.15
CA ASN A 200 6.59 -16.77 26.81
C ASN A 200 7.94 -16.55 26.10
N PRO A 201 9.08 -16.68 26.83
CA PRO A 201 10.41 -16.48 26.26
C PRO A 201 10.77 -17.43 25.10
N ASP A 202 10.11 -18.59 25.01
CA ASP A 202 10.33 -19.55 23.93
C ASP A 202 9.59 -19.16 22.65
N TYR A 203 8.60 -18.25 22.72
CA TYR A 203 7.93 -17.70 21.56
C TYR A 203 8.81 -16.67 20.87
N LYS A 204 9.23 -16.98 19.65
CA LYS A 204 10.00 -16.09 18.77
C LYS A 204 9.21 -15.79 17.51
N PHE A 205 9.39 -14.59 16.98
CA PHE A 205 8.81 -14.16 15.72
C PHE A 205 9.79 -13.25 15.00
N ALA A 206 9.62 -13.12 13.69
CA ALA A 206 10.41 -12.24 12.84
C ALA A 206 9.50 -11.33 12.02
N VAL A 207 10.01 -10.16 11.65
CA VAL A 207 9.29 -9.19 10.81
C VAL A 207 10.14 -8.86 9.59
N PHE A 208 9.53 -8.95 8.42
CA PHE A 208 10.11 -8.61 7.14
C PHE A 208 9.41 -7.35 6.63
N TYR A 209 10.20 -6.32 6.30
CA TYR A 209 9.77 -5.12 5.61
C TYR A 209 10.23 -5.22 4.17
N LEU A 210 9.30 -5.13 3.22
CA LEU A 210 9.56 -5.34 1.80
C LEU A 210 9.20 -4.06 1.04
N ASP A 211 10.08 -3.65 0.14
CA ASP A 211 9.84 -2.53 -0.78
C ASP A 211 10.19 -2.94 -2.21
N CYS A 212 9.28 -2.65 -3.14
CA CYS A 212 9.43 -3.04 -4.53
C CYS A 212 10.50 -2.19 -5.23
N ASP A 213 11.58 -2.83 -5.69
CA ASP A 213 12.64 -2.10 -6.36
C ASP A 213 12.18 -1.50 -7.69
N ARG A 214 12.51 -0.22 -7.90
CA ARG A 214 12.23 0.52 -9.15
C ARG A 214 10.74 0.58 -9.54
N PHE A 215 9.81 0.36 -8.61
CA PHE A 215 8.37 0.43 -8.89
C PHE A 215 7.92 1.78 -9.47
N LYS A 216 8.57 2.87 -9.05
CA LYS A 216 8.35 4.20 -9.64
C LYS A 216 8.55 4.24 -11.15
N ILE A 217 9.54 3.52 -11.70
CA ILE A 217 9.79 3.45 -13.15
C ILE A 217 8.58 2.84 -13.87
N VAL A 218 7.94 1.83 -13.26
CA VAL A 218 6.72 1.21 -13.80
C VAL A 218 5.59 2.23 -13.86
N ASN A 219 5.37 2.99 -12.78
CA ASN A 219 4.36 4.05 -12.74
C ASN A 219 4.63 5.15 -13.77
N ASP A 220 5.88 5.61 -13.85
CA ASP A 220 6.26 6.70 -14.75
C ASP A 220 6.20 6.26 -16.23
N SER A 221 6.45 4.98 -16.52
CA SER A 221 6.48 4.44 -17.89
C SER A 221 5.13 3.92 -18.40
N LEU A 222 4.33 3.30 -17.52
CA LEU A 222 3.09 2.59 -17.89
C LEU A 222 1.83 3.21 -17.27
N GLY A 223 2.00 4.19 -16.39
CA GLY A 223 0.92 4.86 -15.67
C GLY A 223 0.48 4.13 -14.41
N HIS A 224 -0.15 4.87 -13.49
CA HIS A 224 -0.56 4.36 -12.18
C HIS A 224 -1.53 3.17 -12.23
N LEU A 225 -2.41 3.08 -13.23
CA LEU A 225 -3.31 1.93 -13.37
C LEU A 225 -2.56 0.61 -13.59
N ALA A 226 -1.46 0.64 -14.35
CA ALA A 226 -0.62 -0.53 -14.55
C ALA A 226 0.17 -0.87 -13.27
N GLY A 227 0.61 0.15 -12.52
CA GLY A 227 1.19 -0.02 -11.19
C GLY A 227 0.23 -0.68 -10.20
N ASP A 228 -1.04 -0.26 -10.20
CA ASP A 228 -2.08 -0.84 -9.35
C ASP A 228 -2.36 -2.32 -9.70
N GLU A 229 -2.46 -2.65 -10.99
CA GLU A 229 -2.57 -4.04 -11.46
C GLU A 229 -1.36 -4.88 -11.04
N LEU A 230 -0.15 -4.32 -11.13
CA LEU A 230 1.07 -4.97 -10.68
C LEU A 230 1.04 -5.24 -9.17
N LEU A 231 0.65 -4.27 -8.34
CA LEU A 231 0.56 -4.45 -6.88
C LEU A 231 -0.44 -5.55 -6.47
N VAL A 232 -1.55 -5.68 -7.21
CA VAL A 232 -2.50 -6.79 -7.02
C VAL A 232 -1.84 -8.13 -7.37
N ALA A 233 -1.09 -8.20 -8.47
CA ALA A 233 -0.37 -9.42 -8.86
C ALA A 233 0.76 -9.78 -7.87
N VAL A 234 1.52 -8.80 -7.40
CA VAL A 234 2.54 -8.93 -6.34
C VAL A 234 1.91 -9.51 -5.08
N THR A 235 0.75 -8.98 -4.68
CA THR A 235 -0.01 -9.47 -3.52
C THR A 235 -0.38 -10.94 -3.67
N GLN A 236 -0.88 -11.35 -4.85
CA GLN A 236 -1.26 -12.74 -5.11
C GLN A 236 -0.04 -13.68 -5.04
N ARG A 237 1.08 -13.26 -5.62
CA ARG A 237 2.33 -14.03 -5.59
C ARG A 237 2.87 -14.16 -4.17
N LEU A 238 2.91 -13.08 -3.39
CA LEU A 238 3.29 -13.15 -1.97
C LEU A 238 2.37 -14.12 -1.22
N LYS A 239 1.04 -13.99 -1.34
CA LYS A 239 0.08 -14.91 -0.71
C LYS A 239 0.31 -16.39 -1.04
N SER A 240 0.78 -16.71 -2.25
CA SER A 240 1.06 -18.10 -2.65
C SER A 240 2.25 -18.73 -1.92
N ILE A 241 3.14 -17.91 -1.35
CA ILE A 241 4.36 -18.35 -0.65
C ILE A 241 4.12 -18.52 0.86
N LEU A 242 3.13 -17.80 1.41
CA LEU A 242 2.91 -17.72 2.85
C LEU A 242 2.27 -19.00 3.39
N ASN A 243 2.76 -19.45 4.54
CA ASN A 243 2.13 -20.49 5.33
C ASN A 243 1.17 -19.90 6.39
N ASN A 244 0.49 -20.77 7.16
CA ASN A 244 -0.49 -20.36 8.17
C ASN A 244 0.09 -19.59 9.37
N ASP A 245 1.41 -19.64 9.58
CA ASP A 245 2.09 -18.90 10.65
C ASP A 245 2.58 -17.52 10.19
N MET A 246 2.33 -17.17 8.92
CA MET A 246 2.74 -15.89 8.33
C MET A 246 1.54 -14.98 8.10
N PHE A 247 1.72 -13.71 8.41
CA PHE A 247 0.72 -12.65 8.23
C PHE A 247 1.28 -11.56 7.33
N LEU A 248 0.60 -11.29 6.21
CA LEU A 248 0.98 -10.29 5.24
C LEU A 248 0.07 -9.07 5.34
N ALA A 249 0.68 -7.89 5.36
CA ALA A 249 0.03 -6.59 5.36
C ALA A 249 0.66 -5.68 4.30
N ARG A 250 -0.09 -4.66 3.88
CA ARG A 250 0.41 -3.56 3.04
C ARG A 250 0.33 -2.26 3.83
N LEU A 251 1.44 -1.54 3.92
CA LEU A 251 1.51 -0.28 4.67
C LEU A 251 1.01 0.91 3.82
N GLY A 252 1.25 0.85 2.51
CA GLY A 252 0.91 1.89 1.55
C GLY A 252 1.93 1.87 0.41
N GLY A 253 1.63 2.52 -0.72
CA GLY A 253 2.54 2.56 -1.86
C GLY A 253 2.97 1.16 -2.31
N ASP A 254 4.27 0.94 -2.43
CA ASP A 254 4.93 -0.31 -2.82
C ASP A 254 5.52 -1.10 -1.64
N GLU A 255 5.08 -0.79 -0.41
CA GLU A 255 5.60 -1.35 0.83
C GLU A 255 4.70 -2.44 1.43
N PHE A 256 5.28 -3.60 1.71
CA PHE A 256 4.62 -4.75 2.32
C PHE A 256 5.35 -5.18 3.60
N VAL A 257 4.60 -5.74 4.55
CA VAL A 257 5.17 -6.31 5.77
C VAL A 257 4.68 -7.73 5.96
N ILE A 258 5.62 -8.62 6.27
CA ILE A 258 5.34 -10.00 6.65
C ILE A 258 5.74 -10.18 8.12
N LEU A 259 4.78 -10.57 8.94
CA LEU A 259 5.02 -11.08 10.29
C LEU A 259 5.08 -12.60 10.24
N PHE A 260 6.21 -13.18 10.60
CA PHE A 260 6.39 -14.62 10.70
C PHE A 260 6.38 -15.05 12.17
N SER A 261 5.28 -15.67 12.58
CA SER A 261 5.06 -16.14 13.95
C SER A 261 5.74 -17.50 14.17
N LYS A 262 6.18 -17.78 15.41
CA LYS A 262 6.78 -19.06 15.82
C LYS A 262 8.05 -19.45 15.02
N CYS A 263 8.92 -18.51 14.72
CA CYS A 263 10.20 -18.83 14.09
C CYS A 263 11.15 -19.45 15.13
N THR A 264 11.49 -20.73 15.00
CA THR A 264 12.36 -21.40 15.99
C THR A 264 13.84 -21.03 15.80
N GLU A 265 14.27 -20.80 14.56
CA GLU A 265 15.68 -20.62 14.18
C GLU A 265 15.85 -19.54 13.10
N ILE A 266 17.02 -18.88 13.08
CA ILE A 266 17.33 -17.84 12.10
C ILE A 266 17.38 -18.39 10.67
N ASP A 267 17.75 -19.65 10.49
CA ASP A 267 17.79 -20.31 9.18
C ASP A 267 16.39 -20.36 8.53
N SER A 268 15.33 -20.53 9.33
CA SER A 268 13.96 -20.46 8.83
C SER A 268 13.57 -19.07 8.31
N VAL A 269 14.11 -18.02 8.94
CA VAL A 269 13.89 -16.62 8.53
C VAL A 269 14.62 -16.33 7.22
N ILE A 270 15.86 -16.82 7.11
CA ILE A 270 16.68 -16.70 5.88
C ILE A 270 16.00 -17.44 4.72
N GLN A 271 15.54 -18.68 4.94
CA GLN A 271 14.82 -19.45 3.91
C GLN A 271 13.59 -18.71 3.38
N VAL A 272 12.81 -18.07 4.25
CA VAL A 272 11.66 -17.27 3.82
C VAL A 272 12.10 -16.10 2.93
N ALA A 273 13.16 -15.38 3.28
CA ALA A 273 13.68 -14.29 2.47
C ALA A 273 14.14 -14.78 1.08
N GLU A 274 14.86 -15.89 1.03
CA GLU A 274 15.32 -16.50 -0.22
C GLU A 274 14.16 -16.97 -1.10
N ILE A 275 13.12 -17.57 -0.53
CA ILE A 275 11.92 -18.01 -1.27
C ILE A 275 11.21 -16.79 -1.87
N ILE A 276 11.10 -15.69 -1.11
CA ILE A 276 10.53 -14.44 -1.63
C ILE A 276 11.35 -13.95 -2.82
N SER A 277 12.67 -13.78 -2.69
CA SER A 277 13.53 -13.34 -3.81
C SER A 277 13.41 -14.26 -5.04
N GLN A 278 13.46 -15.58 -4.86
CA GLN A 278 13.36 -16.55 -5.96
C GLN A 278 12.00 -16.53 -6.67
N SER A 279 10.90 -16.33 -5.93
CA SER A 279 9.57 -16.22 -6.52
C SER A 279 9.43 -14.98 -7.40
N PHE A 280 10.13 -13.90 -7.04
CA PHE A 280 10.10 -12.63 -7.76
C PHE A 280 11.10 -12.55 -8.92
N ALA A 281 12.02 -13.51 -9.05
CA ALA A 281 12.85 -13.66 -10.26
C ALA A 281 12.03 -13.95 -11.54
N HIS A 282 10.80 -14.45 -11.40
CA HIS A 282 9.90 -14.71 -12.54
C HIS A 282 9.16 -13.43 -12.96
N PRO A 283 8.99 -13.15 -14.26
CA PRO A 283 8.30 -11.94 -14.71
C PRO A 283 6.81 -11.94 -14.36
N PHE A 284 6.22 -10.75 -14.35
CA PHE A 284 4.78 -10.51 -14.35
C PHE A 284 4.31 -10.23 -15.78
N TYR A 285 3.24 -10.89 -16.21
CA TYR A 285 2.66 -10.67 -17.53
C TYR A 285 1.46 -9.73 -17.40
N LEU A 286 1.67 -8.47 -17.79
CA LEU A 286 0.64 -7.41 -17.73
C LEU A 286 0.44 -6.85 -19.15
N ARG A 287 -0.79 -6.97 -19.68
CA ARG A 287 -1.20 -6.39 -20.98
C ARG A 287 -0.22 -6.71 -22.12
N GLU A 288 0.16 -7.99 -22.26
CA GLU A 288 1.12 -8.52 -23.25
C GLU A 288 2.58 -8.08 -23.08
N ARG A 289 2.96 -7.56 -21.91
CA ARG A 289 4.35 -7.20 -21.58
C ARG A 289 4.86 -8.01 -20.39
N GLU A 290 6.15 -8.30 -20.42
CA GLU A 290 6.88 -8.87 -19.29
C GLU A 290 7.47 -7.77 -18.42
N ILE A 291 7.18 -7.81 -17.13
CA ILE A 291 7.68 -6.87 -16.13
C ILE A 291 8.45 -7.65 -15.08
N PHE A 292 9.72 -7.32 -14.90
CA PHE A 292 10.56 -7.86 -13.84
C PHE A 292 10.51 -6.93 -12.63
N LEU A 293 10.31 -7.52 -11.45
CA LEU A 293 10.21 -6.79 -10.18
C LEU A 293 10.97 -7.57 -9.12
N SER A 294 11.82 -6.90 -8.36
CA SER A 294 12.53 -7.45 -7.20
C SER A 294 12.12 -6.73 -5.91
N PHE A 295 12.53 -7.28 -4.78
CA PHE A 295 12.35 -6.66 -3.47
C PHE A 295 13.69 -6.36 -2.80
N SER A 296 13.76 -5.20 -2.17
CA SER A 296 14.69 -4.99 -1.06
C SER A 296 13.97 -5.35 0.24
N ILE A 297 14.59 -6.22 1.06
CA ILE A 297 13.96 -6.79 2.25
C ILE A 297 14.77 -6.47 3.51
N GLY A 298 14.12 -5.93 4.53
CA GLY A 298 14.68 -5.68 5.85
C GLY A 298 14.08 -6.60 6.88
N ILE A 299 14.90 -7.24 7.70
CA ILE A 299 14.46 -8.31 8.60
C ILE A 299 14.84 -7.99 10.03
N VAL A 300 13.88 -8.05 10.95
CA VAL A 300 14.15 -8.07 12.39
C VAL A 300 13.84 -9.47 12.91
N SER A 301 14.86 -10.19 13.37
CA SER A 301 14.72 -11.57 13.88
C SER A 301 14.78 -11.67 15.41
N ASP A 302 15.46 -10.74 16.09
CA ASP A 302 15.49 -10.67 17.55
C ASP A 302 14.49 -9.64 18.07
N CYS A 303 13.23 -10.04 18.18
CA CYS A 303 12.14 -9.14 18.59
C CYS A 303 12.00 -9.01 20.11
N GLY A 304 12.82 -9.70 20.92
CA GLY A 304 12.61 -9.84 22.37
C GLY A 304 12.80 -8.55 23.17
N ASN A 305 13.57 -7.60 22.64
CA ASN A 305 13.89 -6.35 23.32
C ASN A 305 12.98 -5.17 22.95
N TYR A 306 11.99 -5.39 22.08
CA TYR A 306 11.13 -4.31 21.61
C TYR A 306 9.99 -4.00 22.60
N ALA A 307 9.83 -2.72 22.92
CA ALA A 307 8.76 -2.23 23.78
C ALA A 307 7.44 -2.02 23.02
N ASP A 308 7.55 -1.59 21.76
CA ASP A 308 6.45 -1.18 20.90
C ASP A 308 6.67 -1.61 19.43
N PRO A 309 5.60 -1.79 18.64
CA PRO A 309 5.69 -2.13 17.22
C PRO A 309 6.31 -1.09 16.31
N GLU A 310 6.25 0.21 16.65
CA GLU A 310 6.75 1.27 15.76
C GLU A 310 8.28 1.24 15.71
N THR A 311 8.93 1.08 16.86
CA THR A 311 10.38 0.88 16.96
C THR A 311 10.81 -0.37 16.18
N LEU A 312 10.03 -1.45 16.25
CA LEU A 312 10.32 -2.69 15.53
C LEU A 312 10.21 -2.53 14.01
N LEU A 313 9.15 -1.87 13.53
CA LEU A 313 8.98 -1.61 12.10
C LEU A 313 10.03 -0.63 11.56
N ARG A 314 10.41 0.37 12.36
CA ARG A 314 11.50 1.29 12.01
C ARG A 314 12.81 0.55 11.78
N ASP A 315 13.13 -0.43 12.62
CA ASP A 315 14.38 -1.17 12.51
C ASP A 315 14.38 -2.11 11.30
N ALA A 316 13.23 -2.70 11.00
CA ALA A 316 13.04 -3.47 9.78
C ALA A 316 13.16 -2.58 8.52
N ASP A 317 12.59 -1.37 8.53
CA ASP A 317 12.72 -0.38 7.46
C ASP A 317 14.19 0.07 7.25
N ILE A 318 14.93 0.34 8.33
CA ILE A 318 16.37 0.67 8.26
C ILE A 318 17.16 -0.47 7.61
N ALA A 319 16.86 -1.72 7.96
CA ALA A 319 17.52 -2.88 7.34
C ALA A 319 17.15 -3.00 5.85
N MET A 320 15.89 -2.76 5.48
CA MET A 320 15.42 -2.77 4.09
C MET A 320 16.15 -1.72 3.27
N TYR A 321 16.31 -0.52 3.82
CA TYR A 321 17.06 0.54 3.15
C TYR A 321 18.54 0.18 2.97
N GLN A 322 19.15 -0.48 3.97
CA GLN A 322 20.51 -1.00 3.83
C GLN A 322 20.60 -2.01 2.68
N ALA A 323 19.57 -2.86 2.49
CA ALA A 323 19.48 -3.77 1.35
C ALA A 323 19.43 -3.01 0.00
N LYS A 324 18.63 -1.93 -0.09
CA LYS A 324 18.61 -1.07 -1.28
C LYS A 324 19.99 -0.50 -1.60
N SER A 325 20.70 -0.01 -0.59
CA SER A 325 22.02 0.62 -0.77
C SER A 325 23.12 -0.34 -1.24
N LEU A 326 22.98 -1.63 -0.96
CA LEU A 326 23.96 -2.67 -1.29
C LEU A 326 23.76 -3.29 -2.68
N GLY A 327 22.81 -2.78 -3.49
CA GLY A 327 22.59 -3.24 -4.85
C GLY A 327 21.18 -3.71 -5.19
N LYS A 328 20.19 -3.52 -4.28
CA LYS A 328 18.79 -3.99 -4.46
C LYS A 328 18.70 -5.52 -4.59
N ASP A 329 17.50 -6.07 -4.78
CA ASP A 329 17.23 -7.52 -4.91
C ASP A 329 17.94 -8.40 -3.86
N GLN A 330 17.89 -7.97 -2.60
CA GLN A 330 18.55 -8.66 -1.51
C GLN A 330 17.85 -8.38 -0.18
N TYR A 331 18.25 -9.12 0.85
CA TYR A 331 17.76 -8.92 2.20
C TYR A 331 18.89 -8.54 3.15
N GLN A 332 18.55 -7.83 4.23
CA GLN A 332 19.46 -7.51 5.32
C GLN A 332 18.77 -7.77 6.66
N ILE A 333 19.49 -8.41 7.58
CA ILE A 333 19.02 -8.60 8.96
C ILE A 333 19.49 -7.40 9.78
N PHE A 334 18.56 -6.78 10.49
CA PHE A 334 18.82 -5.63 11.32
C PHE A 334 19.88 -5.93 12.37
N VAL A 335 20.84 -5.01 12.46
CA VAL A 335 21.90 -5.01 13.48
C VAL A 335 22.09 -3.57 13.97
N PRO A 336 22.34 -3.34 15.28
CA PRO A 336 22.31 -2.00 15.86
C PRO A 336 23.22 -0.94 15.19
N HIS A 337 24.31 -1.36 14.55
CA HIS A 337 25.21 -0.43 13.85
C HIS A 337 24.58 0.19 12.59
N MET A 338 23.46 -0.35 12.07
CA MET A 338 22.74 0.23 10.93
C MET A 338 22.15 1.62 11.25
N TYR A 339 21.81 1.90 12.51
CA TYR A 339 21.40 3.25 12.94
C TYR A 339 22.47 4.30 12.67
N GLN A 340 23.73 3.96 12.93
CA GLN A 340 24.84 4.88 12.70
C GLN A 340 24.98 5.19 11.22
N LYS A 341 24.84 4.20 10.33
CA LYS A 341 24.88 4.42 8.88
C LYS A 341 23.71 5.29 8.39
N ALA A 342 22.49 5.02 8.83
CA ALA A 342 21.32 5.81 8.45
C ALA A 342 21.45 7.28 8.92
N TYR A 343 21.90 7.50 10.16
CA TYR A 343 22.17 8.83 10.69
C TYR A 343 23.32 9.53 9.94
N GLN A 344 24.43 8.82 9.68
CA GLN A 344 25.56 9.34 8.91
C GLN A 344 25.13 9.77 7.51
N ARG A 345 24.26 9.01 6.84
CA ARG A 345 23.72 9.36 5.53
C ARG A 345 22.91 10.65 5.56
N LEU A 346 21.98 10.79 6.51
CA LEU A 346 21.18 12.01 6.67
C LEU A 346 22.06 13.24 6.95
N GLN A 347 23.08 13.04 7.80
CA GLN A 347 24.06 14.05 8.12
C GLN A 347 24.85 14.46 6.86
N ILE A 348 25.35 13.48 6.10
CA ILE A 348 26.04 13.71 4.82
C ILE A 348 25.14 14.47 3.84
N GLU A 349 23.87 14.11 3.69
CA GLU A 349 22.96 14.84 2.79
C GLU A 349 22.85 16.33 3.19
N THR A 350 22.66 16.58 4.48
CA THR A 350 22.53 17.94 5.02
C THR A 350 23.81 18.73 4.80
N ASP A 351 24.96 18.12 5.11
CA ASP A 351 26.28 18.73 5.02
C ASP A 351 26.69 18.93 3.54
N LEU A 352 26.30 18.04 2.63
CA LEU A 352 26.57 18.14 1.19
C LEU A 352 25.96 19.41 0.59
N ARG A 353 24.72 19.76 0.98
CA ARG A 353 24.07 21.00 0.54
C ARG A 353 24.85 22.23 0.98
N GLN A 354 25.38 22.23 2.20
CA GLN A 354 26.19 23.33 2.73
C GLN A 354 27.58 23.38 2.08
N ALA A 355 28.23 22.23 1.91
CA ALA A 355 29.56 22.10 1.33
C ALA A 355 29.63 22.64 -0.10
N ILE A 356 28.59 22.42 -0.91
CA ILE A 356 28.49 22.97 -2.28
C ILE A 356 28.48 24.50 -2.26
N GLN A 357 27.83 25.11 -1.27
CA GLN A 357 27.80 26.58 -1.12
C GLN A 357 29.12 27.13 -0.58
N GLN A 358 29.76 26.40 0.33
CA GLN A 358 30.98 26.81 1.02
C GLN A 358 32.27 26.46 0.25
N ARG A 359 32.19 25.80 -0.90
CA ARG A 359 33.33 25.33 -1.72
C ARG A 359 34.28 24.41 -0.92
N ALA A 360 33.74 23.49 -0.13
CA ALA A 360 34.51 22.53 0.67
C ALA A 360 35.02 21.30 -0.13
N PHE A 361 34.90 21.34 -1.47
CA PHE A 361 35.37 20.30 -2.37
C PHE A 361 36.70 20.70 -2.99
N ILE A 362 37.53 19.70 -3.25
CA ILE A 362 38.80 19.86 -3.97
C ILE A 362 38.96 18.72 -4.97
N LEU A 363 39.82 18.92 -5.96
CA LEU A 363 40.15 17.90 -6.95
C LEU A 363 41.55 17.36 -6.70
N TYR A 364 41.64 16.04 -6.71
CA TYR A 364 42.90 15.31 -6.81
C TYR A 364 43.03 14.79 -8.25
N TYR A 365 44.25 14.56 -8.70
CA TYR A 365 44.56 14.19 -10.07
C TYR A 365 45.38 12.91 -10.08
N GLN A 366 44.91 11.90 -10.81
CA GLN A 366 45.65 10.67 -11.01
C GLN A 366 46.26 10.65 -12.42
N PRO A 367 47.59 10.46 -12.57
CA PRO A 367 48.23 10.51 -13.88
C PRO A 367 47.87 9.30 -14.74
N ILE A 368 47.62 9.56 -16.03
CA ILE A 368 47.42 8.55 -17.07
C ILE A 368 48.71 8.46 -17.89
N ILE A 369 49.29 7.27 -17.94
CA ILE A 369 50.60 7.01 -18.52
C ILE A 369 50.46 6.26 -19.83
N ASP A 370 51.22 6.67 -20.84
CA ASP A 370 51.48 5.86 -22.03
C ASP A 370 52.42 4.71 -21.66
N LEU A 371 51.92 3.47 -21.78
CA LEU A 371 52.66 2.29 -21.35
C LEU A 371 53.85 1.97 -22.26
N ILE A 372 53.85 2.48 -23.49
CA ILE A 372 54.92 2.30 -24.48
C ILE A 372 56.01 3.35 -24.25
N THR A 373 55.64 4.63 -24.18
CA THR A 373 56.61 5.73 -24.09
C THR A 373 57.02 6.11 -22.67
N GLY A 374 56.24 5.72 -21.66
CA GLY A 374 56.46 6.07 -20.26
C GLY A 374 56.09 7.53 -19.92
N ASN A 375 55.50 8.27 -20.87
CA ASN A 375 55.13 9.66 -20.69
C ASN A 375 53.74 9.82 -20.05
N VAL A 376 53.56 10.90 -19.29
CA VAL A 376 52.23 11.29 -18.78
C VAL A 376 51.47 11.99 -19.93
N ILE A 377 50.34 11.40 -20.33
CA ILE A 377 49.52 11.93 -21.45
C ILE A 377 48.26 12.68 -20.97
N GLY A 378 47.89 12.48 -19.71
CA GLY A 378 46.71 13.09 -19.14
C GLY A 378 46.58 12.85 -17.64
N ALA A 379 45.48 13.31 -17.07
CA ALA A 379 45.14 13.05 -15.68
C ALA A 379 43.64 12.86 -15.50
N GLU A 380 43.23 11.97 -14.61
CA GLU A 380 41.86 11.85 -14.14
C GLU A 380 41.61 12.75 -12.93
N ALA A 381 40.61 13.62 -13.03
CA ALA A 381 40.19 14.52 -11.97
C ALA A 381 39.19 13.81 -11.04
N LEU A 382 39.62 13.60 -9.81
CA LEU A 382 38.92 12.85 -8.78
C LEU A 382 38.49 13.79 -7.66
N ILE A 383 37.18 13.96 -7.49
CA ILE A 383 36.64 14.82 -6.44
C ILE A 383 36.95 14.26 -5.05
N ARG A 384 37.29 15.14 -4.11
CA ARG A 384 37.48 14.84 -2.69
C ARG A 384 36.70 15.84 -1.86
N TRP A 385 36.11 15.35 -0.78
CA TRP A 385 35.38 16.18 0.16
C TRP A 385 36.11 16.23 1.50
N GLN A 386 36.57 17.44 1.86
CA GLN A 386 37.17 17.71 3.15
C GLN A 386 36.10 18.31 4.07
N HIS A 387 35.48 17.45 4.88
CA HIS A 387 34.47 17.87 5.85
C HIS A 387 35.12 18.58 7.05
N PRO A 388 34.60 19.74 7.50
CA PRO A 388 35.18 20.50 8.60
C PRO A 388 35.33 19.72 9.92
N THR A 389 34.40 18.81 10.22
CA THR A 389 34.37 18.05 11.48
C THR A 389 34.65 16.56 11.33
N GLN A 390 34.40 15.99 10.15
CA GLN A 390 34.52 14.54 9.91
C GLN A 390 35.80 14.17 9.15
N GLY A 391 36.57 15.17 8.69
CA GLY A 391 37.75 14.93 7.85
C GLY A 391 37.36 14.51 6.45
N TRP A 392 38.07 13.54 5.87
CA TRP A 392 37.85 13.11 4.50
C TRP A 392 36.64 12.18 4.38
N ILE A 393 35.68 12.55 3.54
CA ILE A 393 34.53 11.71 3.19
C ILE A 393 34.77 11.12 1.80
N SER A 394 34.56 9.80 1.66
CA SER A 394 34.80 9.08 0.42
C SER A 394 33.78 9.48 -0.66
N PRO A 395 34.19 9.62 -1.94
CA PRO A 395 33.24 9.78 -3.05
C PRO A 395 32.17 8.68 -3.11
N ALA A 396 32.51 7.45 -2.74
CA ALA A 396 31.55 6.34 -2.67
C ALA A 396 30.43 6.57 -1.64
N ASP A 397 30.66 7.41 -0.62
CA ASP A 397 29.66 7.70 0.41
C ASP A 397 28.73 8.85 0.00
N PHE A 398 29.25 9.90 -0.67
CA PHE A 398 28.46 11.11 -0.96
C PHE A 398 27.96 11.23 -2.41
N ILE A 399 28.60 10.61 -3.41
CA ILE A 399 28.13 10.68 -4.81
C ILE A 399 26.74 10.05 -4.97
N PRO A 400 26.45 8.83 -4.42
CA PRO A 400 25.11 8.25 -4.54
C PRO A 400 24.02 9.15 -3.92
N ILE A 401 24.34 9.79 -2.80
CA ILE A 401 23.43 10.75 -2.14
C ILE A 401 23.23 11.99 -3.01
N ALA A 402 24.30 12.48 -3.64
CA ALA A 402 24.22 13.61 -4.57
C ALA A 402 23.32 13.29 -5.78
N GLU A 403 23.37 12.07 -6.31
CA GLU A 403 22.55 11.62 -7.43
C GLU A 403 21.07 11.53 -7.04
N GLU A 404 20.75 10.85 -5.94
CA GLU A 404 19.37 10.69 -5.45
C GLU A 404 18.70 12.03 -5.12
N THR A 405 19.47 13.01 -4.65
CA THR A 405 18.97 14.35 -4.28
C THR A 405 19.05 15.38 -5.40
N GLY A 406 19.60 15.02 -6.55
CA GLY A 406 19.85 15.91 -7.69
C GLY A 406 20.96 16.95 -7.46
N LEU A 407 21.66 16.91 -6.32
CA LEU A 407 22.81 17.79 -6.04
C LEU A 407 24.01 17.50 -6.95
N ILE A 408 24.07 16.31 -7.54
CA ILE A 408 25.13 15.90 -8.47
C ILE A 408 25.25 16.82 -9.68
N LEU A 409 24.16 17.46 -10.12
CA LEU A 409 24.20 18.43 -11.23
C LEU A 409 25.06 19.64 -10.89
N LYS A 410 24.90 20.19 -9.68
CA LYS A 410 25.70 21.34 -9.22
C LYS A 410 27.15 20.93 -8.96
N LEU A 411 27.33 19.77 -8.34
CA LEU A 411 28.65 19.25 -7.98
C LEU A 411 29.47 18.92 -9.23
N GLY A 412 28.90 18.19 -10.18
CA GLY A 412 29.58 17.81 -11.41
C GLY A 412 29.89 19.00 -12.32
N ASN A 413 29.00 19.99 -12.40
CA ASN A 413 29.30 21.25 -13.11
C ASN A 413 30.50 21.96 -12.46
N TRP A 414 30.57 22.01 -11.12
CA TRP A 414 31.74 22.54 -10.42
C TRP A 414 33.00 21.71 -10.70
N THR A 415 32.92 20.37 -10.69
CA THR A 415 34.04 19.47 -10.99
C THR A 415 34.61 19.70 -12.39
N ILE A 416 33.77 19.69 -13.43
CA ILE A 416 34.20 19.91 -14.81
C ILE A 416 34.86 21.29 -14.94
N LYS A 417 34.23 22.32 -14.36
CA LYS A 417 34.77 23.69 -14.38
C LYS A 417 36.14 23.79 -13.72
N GLN A 418 36.32 23.20 -12.53
CA GLN A 418 37.60 23.24 -11.83
C GLN A 418 38.68 22.44 -12.56
N ALA A 419 38.34 21.27 -13.13
CA ALA A 419 39.27 20.47 -13.92
C ALA A 419 39.74 21.23 -15.18
N CYS A 420 38.81 21.83 -15.92
CA CYS A 420 39.14 22.63 -17.11
C CYS A 420 39.99 23.85 -16.77
N HIS A 421 39.65 24.55 -15.67
CA HIS A 421 40.44 25.68 -15.19
C HIS A 421 41.86 25.27 -14.78
N GLN A 422 42.01 24.16 -14.07
CA GLN A 422 43.33 23.65 -13.67
C GLN A 422 44.18 23.25 -14.88
N LEU A 423 43.58 22.61 -15.88
CA LEU A 423 44.24 22.29 -17.14
C LEU A 423 44.73 23.55 -17.85
N HIS A 424 43.88 24.58 -17.93
CA HIS A 424 44.26 25.86 -18.52
C HIS A 424 45.47 26.47 -17.80
N LEU A 425 45.50 26.44 -16.47
CA LEU A 425 46.64 26.91 -15.69
C LEU A 425 47.92 26.11 -15.96
N TRP A 426 47.83 24.79 -16.10
CA TRP A 426 48.99 23.97 -16.46
C TRP A 426 49.52 24.29 -17.87
N GLN A 427 48.63 24.53 -18.83
CA GLN A 427 49.01 24.93 -20.19
C GLN A 427 49.63 26.32 -20.23
N GLN A 428 49.04 27.31 -19.54
CA GLN A 428 49.59 28.67 -19.49
C GLN A 428 50.98 28.75 -18.87
N ASN A 429 51.25 27.92 -17.85
CA ASN A 429 52.55 27.86 -17.18
C ASN A 429 53.58 26.97 -17.90
N ASN A 430 53.25 26.45 -19.10
CA ASN A 430 54.08 25.51 -19.87
C ASN A 430 54.50 24.26 -19.06
N ILE A 431 53.64 23.81 -18.15
CA ILE A 431 53.85 22.56 -17.38
C ILE A 431 53.46 21.37 -18.25
N VAL A 432 52.41 21.53 -19.07
CA VAL A 432 51.91 20.51 -20.00
C VAL A 432 51.69 21.10 -21.38
N ASP A 433 51.80 20.24 -22.39
CA ASP A 433 51.55 20.62 -23.78
C ASP A 433 50.05 20.74 -24.09
N SER A 434 49.73 21.35 -25.23
CA SER A 434 48.35 21.50 -25.72
C SER A 434 47.63 20.18 -26.02
N SER A 435 48.35 19.05 -26.04
CA SER A 435 47.78 17.71 -26.24
C SER A 435 47.39 17.01 -24.93
N PHE A 436 47.76 17.55 -23.78
CA PHE A 436 47.45 16.93 -22.48
C PHE A 436 45.94 16.95 -22.23
N SER A 437 45.39 15.79 -21.87
CA SER A 437 43.95 15.63 -21.64
C SER A 437 43.61 15.50 -20.16
N ILE A 438 42.48 16.06 -19.74
CA ILE A 438 41.92 15.85 -18.41
C ILE A 438 40.62 15.04 -18.50
N SER A 439 40.56 13.94 -17.74
CA SER A 439 39.41 13.07 -17.62
C SER A 439 38.53 13.49 -16.44
N VAL A 440 37.21 13.54 -16.63
CA VAL A 440 36.24 13.85 -15.58
C VAL A 440 35.09 12.85 -15.62
N ASN A 441 34.79 12.25 -14.48
CA ASN A 441 33.66 11.33 -14.31
C ASN A 441 32.32 12.06 -14.41
N LEU A 442 31.39 11.47 -15.17
CA LEU A 442 30.04 11.95 -15.39
C LEU A 442 29.02 10.92 -14.89
N SER A 443 28.17 11.30 -13.95
CA SER A 443 27.11 10.41 -13.46
C SER A 443 26.05 10.13 -14.51
N ALA A 444 25.36 8.99 -14.38
CA ALA A 444 24.21 8.64 -15.21
C ALA A 444 23.13 9.75 -15.19
N TYR A 445 22.90 10.30 -14.00
CA TYR A 445 21.92 11.37 -13.79
C TYR A 445 22.31 12.67 -14.54
N GLN A 446 23.60 13.04 -14.55
CA GLN A 446 24.07 14.20 -15.32
C GLN A 446 24.01 13.93 -16.83
N PHE A 447 24.39 12.72 -17.26
CA PHE A 447 24.42 12.32 -18.66
C PHE A 447 23.03 12.36 -19.31
N ALA A 448 21.99 11.97 -18.57
CA ALA A 448 20.60 12.03 -19.01
C ALA A 448 19.97 13.44 -18.96
N HIS A 449 20.67 14.44 -18.40
CA HIS A 449 20.09 15.77 -18.17
C HIS A 449 20.15 16.66 -19.43
N SER A 450 19.03 17.29 -19.78
CA SER A 450 18.88 18.07 -21.02
C SER A 450 19.87 19.23 -21.18
N ASN A 451 20.28 19.84 -20.06
CA ASN A 451 21.10 21.06 -20.08
C ASN A 451 22.61 20.78 -19.99
N LEU A 452 23.03 19.50 -20.03
CA LEU A 452 24.45 19.12 -19.92
C LEU A 452 25.32 19.82 -20.97
N LEU A 453 24.89 19.78 -22.24
CA LEU A 453 25.66 20.33 -23.36
C LEU A 453 25.86 21.84 -23.23
N GLU A 454 24.81 22.59 -22.89
CA GLU A 454 24.88 24.04 -22.71
C GLU A 454 25.83 24.42 -21.56
N GLN A 455 25.85 23.63 -20.48
CA GLN A 455 26.74 23.86 -19.36
C GLN A 455 28.21 23.62 -19.73
N ILE A 456 28.50 22.53 -20.45
CA ILE A 456 29.85 22.24 -20.93
C ILE A 456 30.32 23.33 -21.91
N ASP A 457 29.46 23.75 -22.84
CA ASP A 457 29.77 24.82 -23.79
C ASP A 457 30.12 26.12 -23.06
N ALA A 458 29.38 26.47 -22.00
CA ALA A 458 29.68 27.63 -21.16
C ALA A 458 31.03 27.49 -20.42
N ILE A 459 31.34 26.31 -19.88
CA ILE A 459 32.63 26.05 -19.19
C ILE A 459 33.80 26.14 -20.17
N LEU A 460 33.69 25.56 -21.36
CA LEU A 460 34.74 25.60 -22.37
C LEU A 460 34.96 27.04 -22.86
N ALA A 461 33.88 27.81 -23.06
CA ALA A 461 33.96 29.22 -23.39
C ALA A 461 34.59 30.06 -22.25
N GLU A 462 34.37 29.72 -20.99
CA GLU A 462 34.98 30.42 -19.86
C GLU A 462 36.46 30.09 -19.67
N THR A 463 36.81 28.81 -19.77
CA THR A 463 38.17 28.30 -19.46
C THR A 463 39.11 28.31 -20.66
N GLN A 464 38.60 28.50 -21.88
CA GLN A 464 39.37 28.64 -23.12
C GLN A 464 40.30 27.45 -23.43
N ILE A 465 40.00 26.27 -22.89
CA ILE A 465 40.71 25.03 -23.26
C ILE A 465 40.17 24.49 -24.59
N SER A 466 41.02 23.78 -25.34
CA SER A 466 40.55 23.03 -26.50
C SER A 466 39.60 21.92 -26.05
N PRO A 467 38.42 21.75 -26.69
CA PRO A 467 37.48 20.69 -26.35
C PRO A 467 38.10 19.28 -26.40
N GLN A 468 39.11 19.08 -27.25
CA GLN A 468 39.82 17.80 -27.41
C GLN A 468 40.64 17.42 -26.16
N CYS A 469 40.95 18.38 -25.31
CA CYS A 469 41.67 18.14 -24.06
C CYS A 469 40.72 17.71 -22.92
N LEU A 470 39.40 17.84 -23.09
CA LEU A 470 38.43 17.35 -22.11
C LEU A 470 37.97 15.95 -22.50
N LYS A 471 38.17 14.99 -21.60
CA LYS A 471 37.63 13.64 -21.67
C LYS A 471 36.53 13.48 -20.64
N LEU A 472 35.34 13.04 -21.06
CA LEU A 472 34.25 12.70 -20.16
C LEU A 472 34.16 11.19 -20.03
N GLU A 473 34.10 10.71 -18.80
CA GLU A 473 34.06 9.29 -18.47
C GLU A 473 32.65 8.93 -18.00
N ILE A 474 32.06 7.91 -18.64
CA ILE A 474 30.67 7.51 -18.40
C ILE A 474 30.67 6.00 -18.17
N THR A 475 30.00 5.55 -17.12
CA THR A 475 29.90 4.12 -16.83
C THR A 475 29.09 3.38 -17.88
N GLU A 476 29.40 2.10 -18.10
CA GLU A 476 28.65 1.22 -18.99
C GLU A 476 27.13 1.22 -18.69
N THR A 477 26.77 1.16 -17.41
CA THR A 477 25.37 1.14 -16.95
C THR A 477 24.61 2.41 -17.36
N ALA A 478 25.24 3.58 -17.26
CA ALA A 478 24.63 4.85 -17.63
C ALA A 478 24.23 4.91 -19.13
N ILE A 479 25.03 4.27 -19.99
CA ILE A 479 24.74 4.19 -21.43
C ILE A 479 23.58 3.22 -21.69
N MET A 480 23.55 2.10 -20.97
CA MET A 480 22.56 1.04 -21.17
C MET A 480 21.16 1.37 -20.63
N GLU A 481 21.03 2.35 -19.71
CA GLU A 481 19.72 2.80 -19.22
C GLU A 481 18.83 3.37 -20.32
N ASN A 482 19.40 4.11 -21.28
CA ASN A 482 18.67 4.64 -22.43
C ASN A 482 19.60 4.81 -23.65
N VAL A 483 19.73 3.74 -24.43
CA VAL A 483 20.64 3.63 -25.58
C VAL A 483 20.40 4.73 -26.64
N ASP A 484 19.14 4.99 -27.00
CA ASP A 484 18.81 5.96 -28.06
C ASP A 484 19.13 7.40 -27.62
N ALA A 485 18.77 7.76 -26.38
CA ALA A 485 19.11 9.07 -25.83
C ALA A 485 20.63 9.22 -25.66
N ALA A 486 21.30 8.18 -25.16
CA ALA A 486 22.75 8.15 -25.00
C ALA A 486 23.47 8.40 -26.33
N ALA A 487 23.05 7.73 -27.42
CA ALA A 487 23.62 7.90 -28.74
C ALA A 487 23.53 9.36 -29.23
N GLN A 488 22.41 10.04 -28.98
CA GLN A 488 22.23 11.45 -29.35
C GLN A 488 23.15 12.39 -28.56
N VAL A 489 23.29 12.16 -27.26
CA VAL A 489 24.19 12.95 -26.39
C VAL A 489 25.65 12.72 -26.79
N ILE A 490 26.05 11.46 -27.00
CA ILE A 490 27.40 11.08 -27.46
C ILE A 490 27.73 11.73 -28.81
N ALA A 491 26.81 11.67 -29.78
CA ALA A 491 27.00 12.32 -31.08
C ALA A 491 27.15 13.84 -30.94
N SER A 492 26.38 14.47 -30.05
CA SER A 492 26.42 15.91 -29.79
C SER A 492 27.72 16.34 -29.10
N LEU A 493 28.27 15.53 -28.20
CA LEU A 493 29.57 15.76 -27.56
C LEU A 493 30.72 15.60 -28.57
N ARG A 494 30.65 14.61 -29.47
CA ARG A 494 31.62 14.46 -30.55
C ARG A 494 31.61 15.60 -31.55
N GLN A 495 30.45 16.16 -31.89
CA GLN A 495 30.37 17.34 -32.76
C GLN A 495 31.13 18.54 -32.18
N ARG A 496 31.30 18.59 -30.85
CA ARG A 496 32.09 19.59 -30.13
C ARG A 496 33.57 19.22 -30.02
N ASN A 497 33.98 18.07 -30.56
CA ASN A 497 35.32 17.49 -30.42
C ASN A 497 35.70 17.17 -28.97
N ILE A 498 34.73 16.90 -28.10
CA ILE A 498 34.96 16.41 -26.74
C ILE A 498 35.18 14.90 -26.80
N GLN A 499 36.21 14.42 -26.10
CA GLN A 499 36.52 13.00 -26.08
C GLN A 499 35.66 12.26 -25.06
N LEU A 500 35.28 11.02 -25.39
CA LEU A 500 34.47 10.17 -24.52
C LEU A 500 35.20 8.88 -24.17
N SER A 501 35.06 8.47 -22.91
CA SER A 501 35.56 7.21 -22.39
C SER A 501 34.45 6.42 -21.74
N ILE A 502 34.38 5.12 -22.03
CA ILE A 502 33.55 4.19 -21.26
C ILE A 502 34.35 3.76 -20.03
N ASP A 503 33.76 3.95 -18.85
CA ASP A 503 34.33 3.59 -17.56
C ASP A 503 33.72 2.30 -16.99
N ASP A 504 34.44 1.66 -16.06
CA ASP A 504 34.06 0.41 -15.39
C ASP A 504 33.67 -0.76 -16.34
N PHE A 505 34.27 -0.82 -17.54
CA PHE A 505 33.83 -1.76 -18.57
C PHE A 505 33.99 -3.23 -18.16
N GLY A 506 32.93 -4.02 -18.33
CA GLY A 506 32.90 -5.46 -18.03
C GLY A 506 32.29 -5.82 -16.68
N THR A 507 31.96 -4.84 -15.84
CA THR A 507 31.27 -5.06 -14.55
C THR A 507 29.74 -5.16 -14.69
N GLY A 508 29.19 -4.80 -15.86
CA GLY A 508 27.75 -4.78 -16.16
C GLY A 508 27.25 -5.78 -17.21
N TYR A 509 26.02 -5.58 -17.69
CA TYR A 509 25.42 -6.38 -18.77
C TYR A 509 25.94 -5.92 -20.13
N SER A 510 27.08 -6.46 -20.57
CA SER A 510 27.66 -6.09 -21.86
C SER A 510 26.85 -6.66 -23.03
N SER A 511 25.92 -5.87 -23.57
CA SER A 511 25.37 -6.12 -24.90
C SER A 511 26.34 -5.54 -25.93
N LEU A 512 27.33 -6.35 -26.32
CA LEU A 512 28.32 -6.06 -27.37
C LEU A 512 27.68 -5.50 -28.65
N SER A 513 26.44 -5.90 -28.92
CA SER A 513 25.58 -5.42 -30.00
C SER A 513 25.47 -3.90 -30.07
N TYR A 514 25.38 -3.22 -28.93
CA TYR A 514 25.20 -1.77 -28.87
C TYR A 514 26.52 -1.00 -28.87
N LEU A 515 27.60 -1.63 -28.42
CA LEU A 515 28.91 -0.98 -28.30
C LEU A 515 29.47 -0.51 -29.64
N HIS A 516 29.21 -1.27 -30.73
CA HIS A 516 29.52 -0.85 -32.09
C HIS A 516 28.78 0.43 -32.53
N SER A 517 27.65 0.73 -31.91
CA SER A 517 26.79 1.87 -32.28
C SER A 517 27.24 3.18 -31.62
N PHE A 518 28.12 3.12 -30.62
CA PHE A 518 28.57 4.29 -29.88
C PHE A 518 29.95 4.74 -30.34
N PRO A 519 30.07 5.96 -30.92
CA PRO A 519 31.34 6.48 -31.36
C PRO A 519 32.15 7.05 -30.18
N VAL A 520 32.60 6.18 -29.27
CA VAL A 520 33.46 6.53 -28.13
C VAL A 520 34.94 6.43 -28.50
N ASP A 521 35.80 7.17 -27.80
CA ASP A 521 37.24 7.26 -28.14
C ASP A 521 38.09 6.30 -27.30
N ASN A 522 37.71 6.07 -26.04
CA ASN A 522 38.48 5.29 -25.08
C ASN A 522 37.58 4.28 -24.33
N LEU A 523 38.20 3.19 -23.90
CA LEU A 523 37.60 2.18 -23.03
C LEU A 523 38.53 1.94 -21.84
N LYS A 524 38.01 2.11 -20.62
CA LYS A 524 38.73 1.87 -19.37
C LYS A 524 38.41 0.47 -18.85
N ILE A 525 39.46 -0.33 -18.62
CA ILE A 525 39.34 -1.67 -18.04
C ILE A 525 39.32 -1.53 -16.53
N ASP A 526 38.22 -1.93 -15.90
CA ASP A 526 38.06 -1.84 -14.45
C ASP A 526 39.18 -2.57 -13.68
N LYS A 527 39.55 -2.00 -12.53
CA LYS A 527 40.59 -2.52 -11.65
C LYS A 527 40.36 -3.97 -11.24
N SER A 528 39.12 -4.43 -11.11
CA SER A 528 38.83 -5.81 -10.65
C SER A 528 39.32 -6.86 -11.64
N PHE A 529 39.38 -6.53 -12.93
CA PHE A 529 39.98 -7.39 -13.95
C PHE A 529 41.50 -7.29 -13.93
N VAL A 530 42.06 -6.09 -13.82
CA VAL A 530 43.51 -5.85 -13.79
C VAL A 530 44.16 -6.50 -12.56
N GLN A 531 43.50 -6.49 -11.41
CA GLN A 531 43.99 -7.14 -10.20
C GLN A 531 44.12 -8.66 -10.34
N ARG A 532 43.30 -9.29 -11.18
CA ARG A 532 43.27 -10.76 -11.39
C ARG A 532 44.19 -11.25 -12.51
N VAL A 533 44.90 -10.35 -13.19
CA VAL A 533 45.83 -10.67 -14.29
C VAL A 533 46.96 -11.62 -13.84
N ASN A 534 47.29 -11.65 -12.54
CA ASN A 534 48.31 -12.54 -11.99
C ASN A 534 47.83 -13.97 -11.73
N ASP A 535 46.51 -14.23 -11.72
CA ASP A 535 45.94 -15.53 -11.36
C ASP A 535 45.68 -16.40 -12.60
N LYS A 536 45.89 -17.72 -12.44
CA LYS A 536 45.89 -18.75 -13.50
C LYS A 536 44.72 -18.61 -14.50
N SER A 537 45.10 -18.56 -15.79
CA SER A 537 44.36 -18.75 -17.06
C SER A 537 43.09 -17.95 -17.36
N ASP A 538 42.14 -17.79 -16.45
CA ASP A 538 40.78 -17.37 -16.84
C ASP A 538 40.62 -15.84 -16.93
N SER A 539 41.23 -15.09 -16.00
CA SER A 539 41.10 -13.62 -15.98
C SER A 539 41.97 -12.93 -17.04
N PHE A 540 43.12 -13.51 -17.39
CA PHE A 540 43.94 -13.05 -18.52
C PHE A 540 43.16 -13.16 -19.86
N GLY A 541 42.33 -14.20 -20.00
CA GLY A 541 41.46 -14.39 -21.16
C GLY A 541 40.45 -13.26 -21.34
N LEU A 542 39.83 -12.79 -20.25
CA LEU A 542 38.87 -11.68 -20.27
C LEU A 542 39.52 -10.34 -20.62
N VAL A 543 40.66 -10.00 -20.00
CA VAL A 543 41.37 -8.76 -20.32
C VAL A 543 41.80 -8.75 -21.79
N ASN A 544 42.33 -9.87 -22.30
CA ASN A 544 42.65 -10.00 -23.72
C ASN A 544 41.40 -9.83 -24.61
N ALA A 545 40.26 -10.43 -24.25
CA ALA A 545 39.03 -10.28 -25.01
C ALA A 545 38.57 -8.80 -25.06
N ILE A 546 38.58 -8.10 -23.94
CA ILE A 546 38.24 -6.67 -23.86
C ILE A 546 39.16 -5.84 -24.75
N VAL A 547 40.47 -6.10 -24.69
CA VAL A 547 41.47 -5.43 -25.53
C VAL A 547 41.20 -5.66 -27.02
N GLN A 548 40.87 -6.88 -27.43
CA GLN A 548 40.55 -7.18 -28.83
C GLN A 548 39.24 -6.52 -29.28
N ILE A 549 38.22 -6.46 -28.42
CA ILE A 549 36.96 -5.74 -28.71
C ILE A 549 37.24 -4.26 -28.96
N ALA A 550 38.00 -3.63 -28.06
CA ALA A 550 38.34 -2.22 -28.18
C ALA A 550 39.13 -1.92 -29.47
N LYS A 551 40.13 -2.77 -29.79
CA LYS A 551 40.90 -2.66 -31.05
C LYS A 551 40.01 -2.80 -32.29
N THR A 552 39.11 -3.79 -32.29
CA THR A 552 38.19 -4.04 -33.42
C THR A 552 37.26 -2.84 -33.65
N MET A 553 36.89 -2.14 -32.58
CA MET A 553 36.04 -0.95 -32.62
C MET A 553 36.83 0.36 -32.80
N GLY A 554 38.16 0.30 -32.95
CA GLY A 554 39.00 1.48 -33.12
C GLY A 554 39.12 2.37 -31.87
N MET A 555 38.82 1.83 -30.70
CA MET A 555 38.94 2.52 -29.41
C MET A 555 40.35 2.39 -28.82
N LYS A 556 40.77 3.42 -28.10
CA LYS A 556 41.97 3.38 -27.26
C LYS A 556 41.67 2.72 -25.92
N ILE A 557 42.66 2.07 -25.33
CA ILE A 557 42.47 1.29 -24.10
C ILE A 557 43.27 1.91 -22.97
N ILE A 558 42.62 2.06 -21.81
CA ILE A 558 43.23 2.52 -20.57
C ILE A 558 43.00 1.44 -19.50
N ALA A 559 44.08 0.86 -18.95
CA ALA A 559 43.95 -0.12 -17.87
C ALA A 559 44.03 0.57 -16.49
N GLU A 560 43.06 0.29 -15.61
CA GLU A 560 43.01 0.89 -14.28
C GLU A 560 43.52 -0.02 -13.17
N GLY A 561 43.97 0.57 -12.06
CA GLY A 561 44.38 -0.19 -10.88
C GLY A 561 45.65 -1.02 -11.10
N ILE A 562 46.57 -0.54 -11.93
CA ILE A 562 47.89 -1.16 -12.08
C ILE A 562 48.70 -0.93 -10.80
N GLU A 563 49.02 -2.00 -10.07
CA GLU A 563 49.69 -1.94 -8.77
C GLU A 563 51.05 -2.64 -8.77
N THR A 564 51.32 -3.55 -9.72
CA THR A 564 52.55 -4.36 -9.78
C THR A 564 53.21 -4.31 -11.16
N ASP A 565 54.53 -4.46 -11.21
CA ASP A 565 55.27 -4.50 -12.48
C ASP A 565 54.86 -5.69 -13.37
N ASN A 566 54.46 -6.82 -12.78
CA ASN A 566 53.96 -7.97 -13.56
C ASN A 566 52.65 -7.65 -14.30
N GLN A 567 51.71 -6.95 -13.66
CA GLN A 567 50.48 -6.48 -14.33
C GLN A 567 50.83 -5.54 -15.49
N LEU A 568 51.78 -4.63 -15.28
CA LEU A 568 52.25 -3.71 -16.31
C LEU A 568 52.84 -4.46 -17.51
N GLU A 569 53.73 -5.43 -17.29
CA GLU A 569 54.31 -6.25 -18.36
C GLU A 569 53.26 -7.02 -19.14
N GLN A 570 52.29 -7.63 -18.46
CA GLN A 570 51.22 -8.37 -19.12
C GLN A 570 50.29 -7.46 -19.93
N LEU A 571 49.96 -6.27 -19.43
CA LEU A 571 49.18 -5.28 -20.18
C LEU A 571 49.93 -4.76 -21.41
N LYS A 572 51.25 -4.59 -21.32
CA LYS A 572 52.10 -4.26 -22.49
C LYS A 572 52.10 -5.39 -23.52
N LEU A 573 52.14 -6.66 -23.11
CA LEU A 573 52.07 -7.81 -24.01
C LEU A 573 50.72 -7.91 -24.74
N LEU A 574 49.64 -7.47 -24.10
CA LEU A 574 48.32 -7.36 -24.72
C LEU A 574 48.19 -6.12 -25.62
N ASP A 575 49.24 -5.29 -25.70
CA ASP A 575 49.27 -4.06 -26.49
C ASP A 575 48.15 -3.09 -26.04
N CYS A 576 48.05 -2.96 -24.71
CA CYS A 576 47.32 -1.90 -24.03
C CYS A 576 48.15 -0.60 -24.10
N GLN A 577 47.52 0.49 -24.52
CA GLN A 577 48.21 1.73 -24.86
C GLN A 577 48.47 2.60 -23.62
N PHE A 578 47.48 2.73 -22.75
CA PHE A 578 47.51 3.61 -21.60
C PHE A 578 47.18 2.86 -20.33
N GLY A 579 47.63 3.40 -19.20
CA GLY A 579 47.26 2.85 -17.90
C GLY A 579 47.40 3.85 -16.76
N GLN A 580 46.70 3.53 -15.69
CA GLN A 580 46.72 4.27 -14.44
C GLN A 580 46.65 3.32 -13.24
N GLY A 581 47.24 3.74 -12.12
CA GLY A 581 47.26 2.92 -10.91
C GLY A 581 48.36 3.30 -9.95
N TYR A 582 48.34 2.67 -8.77
CA TYR A 582 49.24 3.01 -7.66
C TYR A 582 50.69 2.60 -7.90
N LEU A 583 50.97 1.78 -8.92
CA LEU A 583 52.33 1.52 -9.41
C LEU A 583 53.02 2.81 -9.89
N PHE A 584 52.25 3.76 -10.42
CA PHE A 584 52.76 5.05 -10.91
C PHE A 584 52.62 6.12 -9.84
N SER A 585 51.39 6.37 -9.39
CA SER A 585 51.09 7.30 -8.31
C SER A 585 49.67 7.06 -7.79
N LYS A 586 49.48 7.36 -6.51
CA LYS A 586 48.14 7.63 -5.97
C LYS A 586 47.61 8.95 -6.54
N PRO A 587 46.30 9.24 -6.45
CA PRO A 587 45.78 10.57 -6.73
C PRO A 587 46.53 11.62 -5.93
N LEU A 588 46.96 12.69 -6.60
CA LEU A 588 47.79 13.77 -6.05
C LEU A 588 47.01 15.08 -6.01
N ASP A 589 47.37 15.98 -5.10
CA ASP A 589 46.86 17.36 -5.20
C ASP A 589 47.50 18.12 -6.38
N VAL A 590 47.08 19.38 -6.58
CA VAL A 590 47.57 20.21 -7.69
C VAL A 590 49.09 20.40 -7.66
N GLU A 591 49.67 20.65 -6.47
CA GLU A 591 51.09 20.94 -6.34
C GLU A 591 51.94 19.69 -6.54
N GLU A 592 51.50 18.58 -5.95
CA GLU A 592 52.14 17.27 -6.08
C GLU A 592 52.07 16.78 -7.54
N MET A 593 50.91 16.90 -8.19
CA MET A 593 50.75 16.52 -9.61
C MET A 593 51.66 17.37 -10.51
N THR A 594 51.76 18.66 -10.24
CA THR A 594 52.65 19.56 -10.99
C THR A 594 54.13 19.13 -10.87
N LYS A 595 54.58 18.78 -9.65
CA LYS A 595 55.93 18.25 -9.42
C LYS A 595 56.14 16.89 -10.07
N PHE A 596 55.12 16.02 -10.03
CA PHE A 596 55.16 14.71 -10.66
C PHE A 596 55.33 14.83 -12.18
N MET A 597 54.52 15.65 -12.85
CA MET A 597 54.62 15.87 -14.31
C MET A 597 55.99 16.43 -14.73
N ALA A 598 56.60 17.28 -13.90
CA ALA A 598 57.91 17.86 -14.20
C ALA A 598 59.10 16.88 -14.02
N SER A 599 58.95 15.85 -13.17
CA SER A 599 60.03 14.93 -12.79
C SER A 599 59.89 13.51 -13.34
N PHE A 600 58.69 13.12 -13.77
CA PHE A 600 58.41 11.74 -14.18
C PHE A 600 59.01 11.42 -15.54
N ARG A 601 60.05 10.58 -15.54
CA ARG A 601 60.51 9.78 -16.69
C ARG A 601 60.67 8.35 -16.21
N LYS A 602 59.67 7.50 -16.38
CA LYS A 602 59.81 6.05 -16.13
C LYS A 602 60.31 5.42 -17.43
N ALA A 603 61.60 5.05 -17.43
CA ALA A 603 62.32 4.48 -18.57
C ALA A 603 61.80 3.08 -18.94
#